data_AF-X1EZ10-F1
#
_entry.id   AF-X1EZ10-F1
#
_cell.length_a   1.000
_cell.length_b   1.000
_cell.length_c   1.000
_cell.angle_alpha   90.00
_cell.angle_beta   90.00
_cell.angle_gamma   90.00
#
_symmetry.space_group_name_H-M   'P 1'
#
loop_
_entity.id
_entity.type
_entity.pdbx_description
1 polymer ?
#
loop_
_entity_poly.entity_id
_entity_poly.type
_entity_poly.pdbx_seq_one_letter_code
_entity_poly.pdbx_strand_id
1 'polypeptide(L)' 'IPKKLFEDVHEFEFNNFNQVEELMKKYGDDVAAIITTPVNHPGGHKVEMPNPGFLEGLRKITNEYGSLLMFDEIRTGFR' A
#
# COMPACT_ATOMS: atom_id res chain seq x y z
N ILE A 1 5.19 -4.37 -21.87
CA ILE A 1 4.28 -4.03 -20.75
C ILE A 1 3.15 -3.18 -21.33
N PRO A 2 1.87 -3.53 -21.13
CA PRO A 2 0.74 -2.74 -21.63
C PRO A 2 0.75 -1.32 -21.06
N LYS A 3 0.46 -0.31 -21.89
CA LYS A 3 0.45 1.10 -21.46
C LYS A 3 -0.51 1.35 -20.31
N LYS A 4 -1.66 0.67 -20.33
CA LYS A 4 -2.72 0.74 -19.34
C LYS A 4 -2.24 0.49 -17.90
N LEU A 5 -1.20 -0.34 -17.73
CA LEU A 5 -0.62 -0.59 -16.41
C LEU A 5 -0.18 0.71 -15.71
N PHE A 6 0.44 1.64 -16.46
CA PHE A 6 0.94 2.90 -15.90
C PHE A 6 -0.18 3.93 -15.64
N GLU A 7 -1.38 3.67 -16.15
CA GLU A 7 -2.56 4.51 -15.92
C GLU A 7 -3.33 4.05 -14.68
N ASP A 8 -3.36 2.73 -14.42
CA ASP A 8 -4.19 2.13 -13.38
C ASP A 8 -3.42 1.82 -12.08
N VAL A 9 -2.09 2.01 -12.08
CA VAL A 9 -1.23 1.79 -10.91
C VAL A 9 -0.72 3.13 -10.39
N HIS A 10 -0.96 3.38 -9.11
CA HIS A 10 -0.45 4.53 -8.38
C HIS A 10 0.46 4.05 -7.25
N GLU A 11 1.67 4.58 -7.21
CA GLU A 11 2.70 4.20 -6.25
C GLU A 11 2.74 5.21 -5.09
N PHE A 12 3.09 4.71 -3.91
CA PHE A 12 3.37 5.51 -2.72
C PHE A 12 4.60 4.94 -2.01
N GLU A 13 5.28 5.78 -1.25
CA GLU A 13 6.41 5.36 -0.42
C GLU A 13 5.93 4.63 0.84
N PHE A 14 6.58 3.52 1.19
CA PHE A 14 6.32 2.84 2.46
C PHE A 14 6.49 3.82 3.63
N ASN A 15 5.66 3.70 4.67
CA ASN A 15 5.57 4.64 5.79
C ASN A 15 5.11 6.07 5.48
N ASN A 16 4.83 6.42 4.23
CA ASN A 16 4.31 7.73 3.85
C ASN A 16 2.77 7.72 3.73
N PHE A 17 2.09 7.72 4.87
CA PHE A 17 0.62 7.67 4.89
C PHE A 17 -0.04 8.89 4.22
N ASN A 18 0.61 10.05 4.24
CA ASN A 18 0.09 11.25 3.58
C ASN A 18 -0.09 11.04 2.07
N GLN A 19 0.87 10.38 1.41
CA GLN A 19 0.74 10.03 -0.02
C GLN A 19 -0.45 9.09 -0.26
N VAL A 20 -0.68 8.12 0.64
CA VAL A 20 -1.83 7.23 0.54
C VAL A 20 -3.14 8.02 0.67
N GLU A 21 -3.24 8.95 1.62
CA GLU A 21 -4.41 9.80 1.77
C GLU A 21 -4.65 10.67 0.53
N GLU A 22 -3.60 11.26 -0.05
CA GLU A 22 -3.70 12.07 -1.27
C GLU A 22 -4.18 11.25 -2.47
N LEU A 23 -3.65 10.03 -2.65
CA LEU A 23 -4.08 9.12 -3.72
C LEU A 23 -5.53 8.67 -3.53
N MET A 24 -5.91 8.27 -2.31
CA MET A 24 -7.27 7.82 -2.03
C MET A 24 -8.28 8.96 -2.14
N LYS A 25 -7.94 10.20 -1.76
CA LYS A 25 -8.80 11.38 -2.01
C LYS A 25 -9.03 11.63 -3.51
N LYS A 26 -8.03 11.32 -4.35
CA LYS A 26 -8.08 11.62 -5.79
C LYS A 26 -8.71 10.49 -6.60
N TYR A 27 -8.50 9.24 -6.22
CA TYR A 27 -8.83 8.06 -7.01
C TYR A 27 -9.63 7.01 -6.25
N GLY A 28 -9.87 7.19 -4.94
CA GLY A 28 -10.31 6.12 -4.04
C GLY A 28 -11.59 5.41 -4.45
N ASP A 29 -12.54 6.12 -5.08
CA ASP A 29 -13.79 5.53 -5.58
C ASP A 29 -13.57 4.51 -6.73
N ASP A 30 -12.45 4.61 -7.44
CA ASP A 30 -12.04 3.71 -8.54
C ASP A 30 -10.96 2.70 -8.11
N VAL A 31 -10.42 2.81 -6.89
CA VAL A 31 -9.35 1.93 -6.40
C VAL A 31 -9.91 0.57 -5.99
N ALA A 32 -9.52 -0.47 -6.71
CA ALA A 32 -9.89 -1.85 -6.34
C ALA A 32 -9.16 -2.33 -5.08
N ALA A 33 -7.87 -2.02 -4.94
CA ALA A 33 -7.06 -2.48 -3.81
C ALA A 33 -5.81 -1.63 -3.57
N ILE A 34 -5.33 -1.64 -2.33
CA ILE A 34 -3.96 -1.27 -1.96
C ILE A 34 -3.18 -2.57 -1.73
N ILE A 35 -2.04 -2.72 -2.40
CA ILE A 35 -1.09 -3.83 -2.17
C ILE A 35 0.18 -3.30 -1.51
N THR A 36 0.64 -3.95 -0.44
CA THR A 36 1.90 -3.62 0.22
C THR A 36 2.46 -4.82 0.98
N THR A 37 3.71 -4.76 1.42
CA THR A 37 4.27 -5.73 2.37
C THR A 37 3.99 -5.30 3.82
N PRO A 38 3.69 -6.19 4.77
CA PRO A 38 3.55 -5.80 6.19
C PRO A 38 4.83 -5.21 6.80
N VAL A 39 5.98 -5.68 6.29
CA VAL A 39 7.32 -5.20 6.64
C VAL A 39 8.08 -5.01 5.33
N ASN A 40 8.66 -3.83 5.12
CA ASN A 40 9.32 -3.49 3.87
C ASN A 40 10.71 -4.13 3.77
N HIS A 41 10.96 -4.83 2.67
CA HIS A 41 12.20 -5.55 2.39
C HIS A 41 12.86 -5.10 1.07
N PRO A 42 13.32 -3.84 0.98
CA PRO A 42 13.94 -3.33 -0.24
C PRO A 42 15.25 -4.06 -0.55
N GLY A 43 15.44 -4.46 -1.82
CA GLY A 43 16.62 -5.21 -2.25
C GLY A 43 17.91 -4.40 -2.04
N GLY A 44 18.89 -4.97 -1.34
CA GLY A 44 20.17 -4.30 -1.08
C GLY A 44 20.13 -3.24 0.03
N HIS A 45 18.99 -3.05 0.69
CA HIS A 45 18.79 -2.07 1.75
C HIS A 45 18.37 -2.75 3.07
N LYS A 46 18.35 -1.99 4.16
CA LYS A 46 17.90 -2.49 5.46
C LYS A 46 16.40 -2.75 5.43
N VAL A 47 15.97 -3.76 6.18
CA VAL A 47 14.55 -3.98 6.48
C VAL A 47 14.01 -2.74 7.19
N GLU A 48 12.83 -2.31 6.78
CA GLU A 48 12.14 -1.16 7.33
C GLU A 48 10.81 -1.61 7.96
N MET A 49 10.63 -1.23 9.23
CA MET A 49 9.43 -1.54 10.00
C MET A 49 8.33 -0.51 9.71
N PRO A 50 7.04 -0.90 9.75
CA PRO A 50 5.95 0.06 9.68
C PRO A 50 6.03 1.02 10.87
N ASN A 51 5.82 2.30 10.59
CA ASN A 51 5.62 3.31 11.62
C ASN A 51 4.32 3.02 12.39
N PRO A 52 4.23 3.40 13.67
CA PRO A 52 3.00 3.26 14.44
C PRO A 52 1.81 3.90 13.71
N GLY A 53 0.73 3.14 13.54
CA GLY A 53 -0.48 3.60 12.88
C GLY A 53 -0.48 3.51 11.35
N PHE A 54 0.64 3.14 10.70
CA PHE A 54 0.69 3.05 9.25
C PHE A 54 -0.24 1.95 8.71
N LEU A 55 -0.11 0.72 9.22
CA LEU A 55 -0.93 -0.42 8.75
C LEU A 55 -2.40 -0.26 9.17
N GLU A 56 -2.66 0.28 10.36
CA GLU A 56 -3.99 0.62 10.83
C GLU A 56 -4.64 1.70 9.96
N GLY A 57 -3.86 2.69 9.54
CA GLY A 57 -4.26 3.72 8.59
C GLY A 57 -4.66 3.12 7.25
N LEU A 58 -3.85 2.22 6.70
CA LEU A 58 -4.17 1.48 5.46
C LEU A 58 -5.47 0.68 5.60
N ARG A 59 -5.67 -0.01 6.73
CA ARG A 59 -6.91 -0.77 6.99
C ARG A 59 -8.12 0.16 7.08
N LYS A 60 -7.99 1.30 7.74
CA LYS A 60 -9.08 2.27 7.89
C LYS A 60 -9.47 2.88 6.55
N ILE A 61 -8.50 3.37 5.77
CA ILE A 61 -8.78 4.07 4.52
C ILE A 61 -9.31 3.12 3.43
N THR A 62 -8.82 1.88 3.38
CA THR A 62 -9.39 0.88 2.46
C THR A 62 -10.85 0.54 2.81
N ASN A 63 -11.19 0.44 4.10
CA ASN A 63 -12.59 0.29 4.52
C ASN A 63 -13.46 1.49 4.14
N GLU A 64 -12.94 2.71 4.28
CA GLU A 64 -13.66 3.96 3.99
C GLU A 64 -14.08 4.05 2.51
N TYR A 65 -13.17 3.69 1.59
CA TYR A 65 -13.42 3.73 0.15
C TYR A 65 -13.93 2.39 -0.42
N GLY A 66 -14.13 1.37 0.41
CA GLY A 66 -14.62 0.06 -0.04
C GLY A 66 -13.63 -0.76 -0.87
N SER A 67 -12.32 -0.46 -0.76
CA SER A 67 -11.25 -1.16 -1.45
C SER A 67 -10.63 -2.29 -0.61
N LEU A 68 -9.92 -3.21 -1.26
CA LEU A 68 -9.22 -4.29 -0.57
C LEU A 68 -7.86 -3.83 -0.04
N LEU A 69 -7.47 -4.32 1.13
CA LEU A 69 -6.09 -4.26 1.60
C LEU A 69 -5.44 -5.63 1.41
N MET A 70 -4.40 -5.70 0.57
CA MET A 70 -3.65 -6.91 0.28
C MET A 70 -2.25 -6.82 0.87
N PHE A 71 -1.90 -7.78 1.72
CA PHE A 71 -0.54 -7.94 2.21
C PHE A 71 0.21 -8.99 1.40
N ASP A 72 1.30 -8.58 0.76
CA ASP A 72 2.29 -9.49 0.18
C ASP A 72 3.18 -10.04 1.30
N GLU A 73 2.86 -11.27 1.69
CA GLU A 73 3.53 -11.99 2.76
C GLU A 73 4.52 -13.04 2.26
N ILE A 74 4.98 -12.98 1.01
CA ILE A 74 5.97 -13.94 0.48
C ILE A 74 7.20 -14.07 1.40
N ARG A 75 7.59 -12.97 2.08
CA ARG A 75 8.73 -12.94 3.00
C ARG A 75 8.37 -13.01 4.49
N THR A 76 7.21 -12.51 4.88
CA THR A 76 6.79 -12.36 6.29
C THR A 76 5.93 -13.52 6.77
N GLY A 77 5.23 -14.22 5.86
CA GLY A 77 4.37 -15.33 6.21
C GLY A 77 5.14 -16.44 6.94
N PHE A 78 4.69 -16.76 8.15
CA PHE A 78 5.26 -17.78 9.04
C PHE A 78 6.71 -17.50 9.50
N ARG A 79 7.15 -16.24 9.58
CA ARG A 79 8.46 -15.85 10.11
C ARG A 79 8.39 -14.77 11.19
#